data_AF-A0A377XL24-F1
#
_entry.id   AF-A0A377XL24-F1
#
_cell.length_a   1.000
_cell.length_b   1.000
_cell.length_c   1.000
_cell.angle_alpha   90.00
_cell.angle_beta   90.00
_cell.angle_gamma   90.00
#
_symmetry.space_group_name_H-M   'P 1'
#
loop_
_entity.id
_entity.type
_entity.pdbx_description
1 polymer ?
#
loop_
_entity_poly.entity_id
_entity_poly.type
_entity_poly.pdbx_seq_one_letter_code
_entity_poly.pdbx_strand_id
1 'polypeptide(L)'
;MCKNGAYVVETLARACDGCLSGEFAALVTGPVHKGNINDAGIAFTGHTEFFEERAKASKVVMMLATEELRVALVTTHLPLKAISEAITAELLREIITILDHDLRTKFGIAQPHVLVCGLNPHAGEGGHMGTEEIDTIIPVLEEMRAKGMNLSGPLPADTLFQPKYLDHARCGTRDVPRSGPARAKIPGLWPRREHYARFTFYSYLRRPRHRHWN
;
A
#
# COMPACT_ATOMS: atom_id res chain seq x y z
N MET A 1 -18.91 -10.56 -28.94
CA MET A 1 -18.45 -10.91 -27.57
C MET A 1 -16.95 -11.19 -27.61
N CYS A 2 -16.18 -10.54 -26.75
CA CYS A 2 -14.74 -10.77 -26.65
C CYS A 2 -14.50 -12.17 -26.07
N LYS A 3 -14.01 -13.11 -26.90
CA LYS A 3 -13.95 -14.54 -26.54
C LYS A 3 -12.91 -14.88 -25.46
N ASN A 4 -11.95 -13.98 -25.21
CA ASN A 4 -10.78 -14.28 -24.36
C ASN A 4 -10.91 -13.75 -22.92
N GLY A 5 -12.02 -13.09 -22.56
CA GLY A 5 -12.20 -12.55 -21.21
C GLY A 5 -12.15 -13.63 -20.12
N ALA A 6 -12.83 -14.76 -20.35
CA ALA A 6 -12.84 -15.90 -19.42
C ALA A 6 -11.44 -16.51 -19.23
N TYR A 7 -10.68 -16.67 -20.31
CA TYR A 7 -9.31 -17.18 -20.27
C TYR A 7 -8.42 -16.31 -19.36
N VAL A 8 -8.47 -14.99 -19.51
CA VAL A 8 -7.66 -14.08 -18.67
C VAL A 8 -8.02 -14.26 -17.19
N VAL A 9 -9.31 -14.28 -16.86
CA VAL A 9 -9.76 -14.44 -15.47
C VAL A 9 -9.38 -15.81 -14.89
N GLU A 10 -9.46 -16.87 -15.69
CA GLU A 10 -9.05 -18.22 -15.28
C GLU A 10 -7.55 -18.30 -14.96
N THR A 11 -6.69 -17.67 -15.77
CA THR A 11 -5.25 -17.63 -15.48
C THR A 11 -4.94 -16.89 -14.17
N LEU A 12 -5.64 -15.79 -13.89
CA LEU A 12 -5.52 -15.07 -12.62
C LEU A 12 -6.00 -15.93 -11.45
N ALA A 13 -7.14 -16.62 -11.61
CA ALA A 13 -7.70 -17.51 -10.60
C ALA A 13 -6.72 -18.65 -10.24
N ARG A 14 -6.22 -19.36 -11.25
CA ARG A 14 -5.29 -20.48 -11.08
C ARG A 14 -3.98 -20.06 -10.41
N ALA A 15 -3.45 -18.90 -10.80
CA ALA A 15 -2.21 -18.38 -10.24
C ALA A 15 -2.39 -17.95 -8.78
N CYS A 16 -3.52 -17.32 -8.45
CA CYS A 16 -3.90 -17.01 -7.06
C CYS A 16 -4.02 -18.28 -6.21
N ASP A 17 -4.73 -19.29 -6.70
CA ASP A 17 -4.94 -20.55 -5.96
C ASP A 17 -3.63 -21.32 -5.72
N GLY A 18 -2.72 -21.28 -6.69
CA GLY A 18 -1.38 -21.85 -6.53
C GLY A 18 -0.56 -21.15 -5.45
N CYS A 19 -0.65 -19.83 -5.33
CA CYS A 19 -0.03 -19.10 -4.21
C CYS A 19 -0.71 -19.40 -2.86
N LEU A 20 -2.03 -19.50 -2.82
CA LEU A 20 -2.78 -19.78 -1.59
C LEU A 20 -2.55 -21.20 -1.05
N SER A 21 -2.40 -22.17 -1.95
CA SER A 21 -2.09 -23.57 -1.61
C SER A 21 -0.61 -23.81 -1.28
N GLY A 22 0.27 -22.84 -1.54
CA GLY A 22 1.72 -22.97 -1.35
C GLY A 22 2.43 -23.68 -2.49
N GLU A 23 1.74 -23.96 -3.60
CA GLU A 23 2.34 -24.47 -4.83
C GLU A 23 3.31 -23.44 -5.44
N PHE A 24 2.98 -22.15 -5.35
CA PHE A 24 3.80 -21.06 -5.87
C PHE A 24 4.27 -20.12 -4.75
N ALA A 25 5.55 -19.74 -4.79
CA ALA A 25 6.14 -18.84 -3.80
C ALA A 25 5.68 -17.37 -3.97
N ALA A 26 5.37 -16.95 -5.19
CA ALA A 26 4.94 -15.58 -5.50
C ALA A 26 4.13 -15.54 -6.82
N LEU A 27 3.38 -14.45 -7.00
CA LEU A 27 2.62 -14.14 -8.20
C LEU A 27 3.09 -12.83 -8.81
N VAL A 28 3.37 -12.84 -10.11
CA VAL A 28 3.66 -11.65 -10.92
C VAL A 28 2.64 -11.58 -12.04
N THR A 29 1.94 -10.45 -12.15
CA THR A 29 0.89 -10.26 -13.17
C THR A 29 1.37 -9.37 -14.31
N GLY A 30 1.08 -9.78 -15.55
CA GLY A 30 1.13 -8.88 -16.70
C GLY A 30 -0.04 -7.90 -16.74
N PRO A 31 -0.02 -6.89 -17.64
CA PRO A 31 -1.16 -6.01 -17.83
C PRO A 31 -2.37 -6.77 -18.39
N VAL A 32 -3.57 -6.42 -17.93
CA VAL A 32 -4.85 -6.95 -18.44
C VAL A 32 -5.77 -5.81 -18.85
N HIS A 33 -6.62 -6.06 -19.85
CA HIS A 33 -7.54 -5.05 -20.37
C HIS A 33 -8.93 -5.19 -19.75
N LYS A 34 -9.26 -4.32 -18.79
CA LYS A 34 -10.52 -4.36 -18.02
C LYS A 34 -11.77 -4.31 -18.91
N GLY A 35 -11.79 -3.45 -19.93
CA GLY A 35 -12.93 -3.29 -20.85
C GLY A 35 -13.33 -4.63 -21.48
N ASN A 36 -12.41 -5.24 -22.23
CA ASN A 36 -12.57 -6.58 -22.79
C ASN A 36 -13.09 -7.67 -21.83
N ILE A 37 -12.70 -7.64 -20.54
CA ILE A 37 -13.19 -8.62 -19.55
C ILE A 37 -14.65 -8.32 -19.18
N ASN A 38 -14.99 -7.04 -18.95
CA ASN A 38 -16.36 -6.62 -18.67
C ASN A 38 -17.30 -6.83 -19.89
N ASP A 39 -16.82 -6.56 -21.11
CA ASP A 39 -17.56 -6.81 -22.36
C ASP A 39 -17.80 -8.31 -22.63
N ALA A 40 -17.05 -9.18 -21.95
CA ALA A 40 -17.28 -10.63 -21.94
C ALA A 40 -18.31 -11.07 -20.88
N GLY A 41 -18.92 -10.11 -20.16
CA GLY A 41 -19.93 -10.36 -19.12
C GLY A 41 -19.35 -10.71 -17.75
N ILE A 42 -18.04 -10.52 -17.53
CA ILE A 42 -17.37 -10.81 -16.25
C ILE A 42 -17.08 -9.50 -15.54
N ALA A 43 -17.69 -9.28 -14.38
CA ALA A 43 -17.41 -8.10 -13.56
C ALA A 43 -15.94 -8.11 -13.10
N PHE A 44 -15.16 -7.14 -13.57
CA PHE A 44 -13.75 -7.05 -13.24
C PHE A 44 -13.31 -5.59 -13.08
N THR A 45 -13.01 -5.20 -11.85
CA THR A 45 -12.60 -3.83 -11.50
C THR A 45 -11.08 -3.65 -11.53
N GLY A 46 -10.31 -4.72 -11.32
CA GLY A 46 -8.85 -4.71 -11.32
C GLY A 46 -8.23 -5.96 -10.69
N HIS A 47 -6.90 -6.08 -10.81
CA HIS A 47 -6.15 -7.18 -10.21
C HIS A 47 -6.27 -7.20 -8.68
N THR A 48 -6.09 -6.03 -8.07
CA THR A 48 -6.04 -5.89 -6.61
C THR A 48 -7.34 -6.35 -5.98
N GLU A 49 -8.46 -5.90 -6.51
CA GLU A 49 -9.80 -6.24 -6.04
C GLU A 49 -10.12 -7.72 -6.30
N PHE A 50 -9.79 -8.24 -7.50
CA PHE A 50 -9.99 -9.64 -7.84
C PHE A 50 -9.24 -10.58 -6.88
N PHE A 51 -7.98 -10.27 -6.57
CA PHE A 51 -7.18 -11.09 -5.68
C PHE A 51 -7.58 -10.95 -4.22
N GLU A 52 -7.94 -9.74 -3.78
CA GLU A 52 -8.44 -9.49 -2.42
C GLU A 52 -9.67 -10.36 -2.13
N GLU A 53 -10.64 -10.35 -3.04
CA GLU A 53 -11.85 -11.18 -2.95
C GLU A 53 -11.52 -12.67 -2.94
N ARG A 54 -10.71 -13.13 -3.91
CA ARG A 54 -10.40 -14.56 -4.05
C ARG A 54 -9.57 -15.10 -2.88
N ALA A 55 -8.63 -14.32 -2.36
CA ALA A 55 -7.83 -14.69 -1.20
C ALA A 55 -8.58 -14.54 0.13
N LYS A 56 -9.79 -13.97 0.12
CA LYS A 56 -10.55 -13.60 1.31
C LYS A 56 -9.71 -12.72 2.25
N ALA A 57 -8.91 -11.83 1.67
CA ALA A 57 -8.14 -10.87 2.44
C ALA A 57 -9.10 -9.79 2.95
N SER A 58 -8.96 -9.40 4.23
CA SER A 58 -9.78 -8.31 4.79
C SER A 58 -9.45 -6.97 4.14
N LYS A 59 -8.18 -6.77 3.79
CA LYS A 59 -7.64 -5.56 3.19
C LYS A 59 -6.33 -5.84 2.47
N VAL A 60 -6.10 -5.14 1.38
CA VAL A 60 -4.82 -5.06 0.68
C VAL A 60 -4.25 -3.64 0.72
N VAL A 61 -2.92 -3.56 0.82
CA VAL A 61 -2.17 -2.30 0.72
C VAL A 61 -1.44 -2.29 -0.62
N MET A 62 -1.70 -1.28 -1.44
CA MET A 62 -0.96 -1.07 -2.67
C MET A 62 0.36 -0.37 -2.36
N MET A 63 1.46 -0.91 -2.88
CA MET A 63 2.78 -0.30 -2.76
C MET A 63 3.52 -0.25 -4.08
N LEU A 64 4.09 0.91 -4.37
CA LEU A 64 5.04 1.14 -5.45
C LEU A 64 6.46 1.07 -4.88
N ALA A 65 7.33 0.27 -5.50
CA ALA A 65 8.70 0.12 -5.02
C ALA A 65 9.74 0.26 -6.14
N THR A 66 10.83 0.94 -5.81
CA THR A 66 12.13 0.95 -6.50
C THR A 66 13.22 0.48 -5.52
N GLU A 67 14.48 0.37 -5.94
CA GLU A 67 15.59 0.06 -5.04
C GLU A 67 15.71 1.07 -3.89
N GLU A 68 15.45 2.35 -4.18
CA GLU A 68 15.69 3.46 -3.25
C GLU A 68 14.45 3.92 -2.51
N LEU A 69 13.26 3.56 -2.97
CA LEU A 69 12.00 4.14 -2.48
C LEU A 69 10.85 3.15 -2.53
N ARG A 70 10.15 3.01 -1.39
CA ARG A 70 8.86 2.32 -1.30
C ARG A 70 7.76 3.28 -0.87
N VAL A 71 6.66 3.35 -1.62
CA VAL A 71 5.50 4.20 -1.34
C VAL A 71 4.24 3.34 -1.29
N ALA A 72 3.70 3.16 -0.10
CA ALA A 72 2.39 2.57 0.17
C ALA A 72 1.30 3.65 0.11
N LEU A 73 0.12 3.29 -0.35
CA LEU A 73 -1.01 4.21 -0.50
C LEU A 73 -2.13 3.87 0.50
N VAL A 74 -2.64 4.87 1.21
CA VAL A 74 -3.78 4.71 2.13
C VAL A 74 -5.10 4.54 1.38
N THR A 75 -5.27 5.28 0.29
CA THR A 75 -6.39 5.10 -0.66
C THR A 75 -5.83 4.94 -2.08
N THR A 76 -6.60 4.37 -3.00
CA THR A 76 -6.15 4.09 -4.37
C THR A 76 -6.93 4.92 -5.37
N HIS A 77 -7.91 4.33 -6.06
CA HIS A 77 -8.62 4.95 -7.18
C HIS A 77 -9.90 5.66 -6.73
N LEU A 78 -9.77 6.61 -5.79
CA LEU A 78 -10.90 7.45 -5.35
C LEU A 78 -10.88 8.81 -6.07
N PRO A 79 -12.06 9.40 -6.37
CA PRO A 79 -12.15 10.81 -6.74
C PRO A 79 -11.54 11.68 -5.64
N LEU A 80 -10.80 12.73 -6.03
CA LEU A 80 -10.12 13.62 -5.07
C LEU A 80 -11.05 14.14 -3.96
N LYS A 81 -12.28 14.51 -4.32
CA LYS A 81 -13.31 15.00 -3.37
C LYS A 81 -13.73 13.99 -2.31
N ALA A 82 -13.50 12.70 -2.52
CA ALA A 82 -13.87 11.62 -1.60
C ALA A 82 -12.71 11.16 -0.72
N ILE A 83 -11.52 11.75 -0.88
CA ILE A 83 -10.33 11.28 -0.18
C ILE A 83 -10.41 11.61 1.31
N SER A 84 -10.69 12.87 1.68
CA SER A 84 -10.69 13.30 3.08
C SER A 84 -11.64 12.45 3.93
N GLU A 85 -12.86 12.24 3.45
CA GLU A 85 -13.87 11.40 4.11
C GLU A 85 -13.45 9.93 4.23
N ALA A 86 -12.65 9.42 3.30
CA ALA A 86 -12.17 8.05 3.33
C ALA A 86 -11.04 7.83 4.37
N ILE A 87 -10.34 8.88 4.80
CA ILE A 87 -9.26 8.77 5.79
C ILE A 87 -9.85 8.70 7.18
N THR A 88 -10.18 7.48 7.60
CA THR A 88 -10.65 7.19 8.96
C THR A 88 -9.54 6.61 9.83
N ALA A 89 -9.70 6.71 11.15
CA ALA A 89 -8.75 6.13 12.08
C ALA A 89 -8.61 4.61 11.91
N GLU A 90 -9.74 3.92 11.66
CA GLU A 90 -9.78 2.48 11.39
C GLU A 90 -8.95 2.11 10.16
N LEU A 91 -9.15 2.85 9.05
CA LEU A 91 -8.40 2.63 7.81
C LEU A 91 -6.89 2.81 8.04
N LEU A 92 -6.50 3.91 8.70
CA LEU A 92 -5.08 4.18 8.96
C LEU A 92 -4.43 3.07 9.80
N ARG A 93 -5.09 2.62 10.88
CA ARG A 93 -4.58 1.51 11.70
C ARG A 93 -4.38 0.25 10.88
N GLU A 94 -5.35 -0.12 10.06
CA GLU A 94 -5.28 -1.32 9.23
C GLU A 94 -4.12 -1.23 8.23
N ILE A 95 -4.01 -0.13 7.49
CA ILE A 95 -2.96 0.09 6.49
C ILE A 95 -1.56 0.09 7.15
N ILE A 96 -1.37 0.82 8.25
CA ILE A 96 -0.08 0.90 8.95
C ILE A 96 0.32 -0.46 9.50
N THR A 97 -0.64 -1.22 10.06
CA THR A 97 -0.38 -2.57 10.58
C THR A 97 0.05 -3.54 9.49
N ILE A 98 -0.64 -3.53 8.34
CA ILE A 98 -0.29 -4.39 7.20
C ILE A 98 1.09 -3.99 6.65
N LEU A 99 1.35 -2.69 6.54
CA LEU A 99 2.61 -2.19 6.01
C LEU A 99 3.80 -2.58 6.91
N ASP A 100 3.74 -2.33 8.22
CA ASP A 100 4.83 -2.71 9.15
C ASP A 100 5.06 -4.23 9.13
N HIS A 101 3.99 -5.02 9.18
CA HIS A 101 4.06 -6.48 9.11
C HIS A 101 4.76 -6.97 7.82
N ASP A 102 4.36 -6.44 6.66
CA ASP A 102 4.89 -6.89 5.38
C ASP A 102 6.32 -6.40 5.15
N LEU A 103 6.69 -5.22 5.67
CA LEU A 103 8.09 -4.76 5.66
C LEU A 103 8.99 -5.70 6.48
N ARG A 104 8.51 -6.21 7.61
CA ARG A 104 9.25 -7.18 8.41
C ARG A 104 9.33 -8.54 7.73
N THR A 105 8.19 -9.08 7.33
CA THR A 105 8.08 -10.49 6.92
C THR A 105 8.44 -10.74 5.46
N LYS A 106 8.18 -9.78 4.56
CA LYS A 106 8.41 -9.93 3.11
C LYS A 106 9.64 -9.17 2.62
N PHE A 107 9.98 -8.06 3.27
CA PHE A 107 11.17 -7.28 2.95
C PHE A 107 12.34 -7.52 3.91
N GLY A 108 12.16 -8.32 4.96
CA GLY A 108 13.22 -8.65 5.92
C GLY A 108 13.69 -7.47 6.77
N ILE A 109 12.92 -6.39 6.87
CA ILE A 109 13.30 -5.18 7.60
C ILE A 109 12.90 -5.35 9.06
N ALA A 110 13.85 -5.72 9.92
CA ALA A 110 13.59 -6.07 11.32
C ALA A 110 12.89 -4.95 12.12
N GLN A 111 13.25 -3.68 11.88
CA GLN A 111 12.62 -2.50 12.49
C GLN A 111 12.31 -1.47 11.39
N PRO A 112 11.16 -1.58 10.72
CA PRO A 112 10.79 -0.65 9.67
C PRO A 112 10.62 0.76 10.23
N HIS A 113 11.25 1.75 9.60
CA HIS A 113 10.96 3.16 9.82
C HIS A 113 10.03 3.63 8.69
N VAL A 114 8.81 4.04 9.06
CA VAL A 114 7.81 4.52 8.11
C VAL A 114 7.59 6.01 8.25
N LEU A 115 7.75 6.74 7.14
CA LEU A 115 7.37 8.15 7.06
C LEU A 115 5.91 8.25 6.61
N VAL A 116 5.11 9.08 7.28
CA VAL A 116 3.68 9.28 7.01
C VAL A 116 3.45 10.72 6.56
N CYS A 117 2.82 10.89 5.39
CA CYS A 117 2.40 12.20 4.91
C CYS A 117 1.16 12.71 5.64
N GLY A 118 1.05 14.02 5.81
CA GLY A 118 -0.25 14.66 6.03
C GLY A 118 -1.17 14.51 4.80
N LEU A 119 -2.47 14.63 5.03
CA LEU A 119 -3.48 14.74 3.99
C LEU A 119 -3.45 16.15 3.37
N ASN A 120 -3.39 17.16 4.22
CA ASN A 120 -3.46 18.55 3.84
C ASN A 120 -2.09 19.13 3.45
N PRO A 121 -2.04 20.19 2.63
CA PRO A 121 -0.82 20.98 2.43
C PRO A 121 -0.20 21.36 3.77
N HIS A 122 1.12 21.33 3.85
CA HIS A 122 1.86 21.59 5.08
C HIS A 122 1.42 20.74 6.30
N ALA A 123 0.80 19.58 6.06
CA ALA A 123 0.21 18.74 7.10
C ALA A 123 -0.79 19.50 7.99
N GLY A 124 -1.63 20.33 7.36
CA GLY A 124 -2.72 21.06 8.01
C GLY A 124 -2.29 22.39 8.64
N GLU A 125 -1.00 22.74 8.66
CA GLU A 125 -0.47 23.98 9.23
C GLU A 125 -1.05 24.27 10.63
N GLY A 126 -0.96 23.28 11.53
CA GLY A 126 -1.51 23.41 12.90
C GLY A 126 -3.05 23.55 12.97
N GLY A 127 -3.77 23.15 11.93
CA GLY A 127 -5.23 23.26 11.84
C GLY A 127 -5.71 24.42 10.97
N HIS A 128 -4.81 25.29 10.48
CA HIS A 128 -5.17 26.42 9.62
C HIS A 128 -5.51 26.00 8.18
N MET A 129 -5.08 24.82 7.74
CA MET A 129 -5.31 24.28 6.40
C MET A 129 -5.99 22.91 6.44
N GLY A 130 -7.01 22.75 7.27
CA GLY A 130 -7.71 21.47 7.50
C GLY A 130 -7.33 20.84 8.83
N THR A 131 -8.17 19.96 9.35
CA THR A 131 -8.06 19.42 10.72
C THR A 131 -7.89 17.92 10.76
N GLU A 132 -7.91 17.23 9.62
CA GLU A 132 -7.80 15.77 9.53
C GLU A 132 -6.50 15.24 10.17
N GLU A 133 -5.41 16.01 10.13
CA GLU A 133 -4.20 15.68 10.87
C GLU A 133 -4.42 15.62 12.37
N ILE A 134 -5.07 16.63 12.94
CA ILE A 134 -5.30 16.77 14.38
C ILE A 134 -6.34 15.75 14.85
N ASP A 135 -7.42 15.63 14.09
CA ASP A 135 -8.60 14.85 14.49
C ASP A 135 -8.41 13.35 14.28
N THR A 136 -7.59 12.95 13.29
CA THR A 136 -7.48 11.54 12.87
C THR A 136 -6.04 11.05 12.74
N ILE A 137 -5.19 11.71 11.97
CA ILE A 137 -3.86 11.14 11.62
C ILE A 137 -2.93 11.11 12.83
N ILE A 138 -2.72 12.25 13.50
CA ILE A 138 -1.83 12.37 14.67
C ILE A 138 -2.24 11.39 15.79
N PRO A 139 -3.53 11.31 16.20
CA PRO A 139 -3.96 10.33 17.21
C PRO A 139 -3.60 8.89 16.85
N VAL A 140 -3.82 8.48 15.59
CA VAL A 140 -3.47 7.12 15.15
C VAL A 140 -1.97 6.90 15.13
N LEU A 141 -1.17 7.86 14.69
CA LEU A 141 0.29 7.71 14.69
C LEU A 141 0.84 7.59 16.10
N GLU A 142 0.36 8.37 17.06
CA GLU A 142 0.76 8.24 18.46
C GLU A 142 0.35 6.89 19.06
N GLU A 143 -0.87 6.42 18.79
CA GLU A 143 -1.33 5.10 19.20
C GLU A 143 -0.41 3.99 18.67
N MET A 144 -0.02 4.07 17.39
CA MET A 144 0.81 3.06 16.75
C MET A 144 2.28 3.15 17.18
N ARG A 145 2.79 4.35 17.49
CA ARG A 145 4.10 4.55 18.13
C ARG A 145 4.15 3.92 19.51
N ALA A 146 3.10 4.08 20.31
CA ALA A 146 2.99 3.45 21.64
C ALA A 146 3.02 1.92 21.56
N LYS A 147 2.63 1.33 20.42
CA LYS A 147 2.75 -0.11 20.12
C LYS A 147 4.15 -0.53 19.65
N GLY A 148 5.13 0.38 19.63
CA GLY A 148 6.52 0.12 19.26
C GLY A 148 6.83 0.27 17.77
N MET A 149 5.92 0.84 16.97
CA MET A 149 6.20 1.13 15.57
C MET A 149 7.03 2.40 15.42
N ASN A 150 8.05 2.36 14.56
CA ASN A 150 8.87 3.53 14.27
C ASN A 150 8.23 4.35 13.13
N LEU A 151 7.43 5.35 13.52
CA LEU A 151 6.66 6.19 12.60
C LEU A 151 7.07 7.66 12.74
N SER A 152 7.35 8.34 11.64
CA SER A 152 7.56 9.80 11.61
C SER A 152 6.45 10.51 10.83
N GLY A 153 5.93 11.60 11.37
CA GLY A 153 4.88 12.41 10.74
C GLY A 153 3.67 12.70 11.64
N PRO A 154 2.61 13.33 11.09
CA PRO A 154 2.45 13.64 9.67
C PRO A 154 3.46 14.70 9.19
N LEU A 155 4.03 14.51 8.00
CA LEU A 155 4.95 15.45 7.37
C LEU A 155 4.33 16.06 6.11
N PRO A 156 4.66 17.32 5.75
CA PRO A 156 4.27 17.90 4.48
C PRO A 156 4.79 17.07 3.31
N ALA A 157 3.89 16.68 2.40
CA ALA A 157 4.24 15.77 1.30
C ALA A 157 5.33 16.34 0.39
N ASP A 158 5.36 17.66 0.16
CA ASP A 158 6.36 18.37 -0.65
C ASP A 158 7.78 18.34 -0.03
N THR A 159 7.88 18.31 1.29
CA THR A 159 9.16 18.25 2.00
C THR A 159 9.66 16.83 2.21
N LEU A 160 8.74 15.86 2.40
CA LEU A 160 9.04 14.48 2.73
C LEU A 160 9.86 13.75 1.66
N PHE A 161 9.77 14.14 0.38
CA PHE A 161 10.52 13.50 -0.71
C PHE A 161 11.94 14.05 -0.92
N GLN A 162 12.44 14.95 -0.06
CA GLN A 162 13.80 15.50 -0.15
C GLN A 162 14.85 14.54 0.46
N PRO A 163 16.05 14.38 -0.14
CA PRO A 163 17.07 13.41 0.27
C PRO A 163 17.35 13.35 1.78
N LYS A 164 17.42 14.52 2.45
CA LYS A 164 17.64 14.65 3.90
C LYS A 164 16.69 13.79 4.75
N TYR A 165 15.43 13.67 4.36
CA TYR A 165 14.46 12.86 5.09
C TYR A 165 14.51 11.38 4.69
N LEU A 166 14.97 11.10 3.47
CA LEU A 166 15.01 9.76 2.90
C LEU A 166 16.16 8.95 3.50
N ASP A 167 17.29 9.61 3.73
CA ASP A 167 18.48 8.96 4.27
C ASP A 167 18.33 8.61 5.76
N HIS A 168 17.54 9.38 6.51
CA HIS A 168 17.23 9.09 7.92
C HIS A 168 16.18 7.98 8.12
N ALA A 169 15.47 7.60 7.07
CA ALA A 169 14.57 6.45 7.08
C ALA A 169 15.26 5.14 6.63
N ARG A 170 16.56 5.18 6.32
CA ARG A 170 17.38 3.98 6.11
C ARG A 170 17.74 3.38 7.47
N CYS A 171 17.19 2.21 7.80
CA CYS A 171 17.68 1.45 8.95
C CYS A 171 19.04 0.83 8.61
N GLY A 172 20.08 1.20 9.36
CA GLY A 172 21.43 0.67 9.17
C GLY A 172 21.59 -0.73 9.75
N THR A 173 21.85 -1.70 8.89
CA THR A 173 22.73 -2.85 9.17
C THR A 173 23.53 -3.11 7.89
N ARG A 174 24.86 -3.26 8.02
CA ARG A 174 25.84 -3.23 6.92
C ARG A 174 25.76 -4.42 5.95
N ASP A 175 24.87 -5.39 6.16
CA ASP A 175 24.89 -6.66 5.42
C ASP A 175 23.57 -7.05 4.73
N VAL A 176 22.63 -6.10 4.55
CA VAL A 176 21.42 -6.32 3.72
C VAL A 176 21.49 -5.42 2.48
N PRO A 177 21.36 -5.94 1.25
CA PRO A 177 21.50 -5.12 0.06
C PRO A 177 20.37 -4.08 -0.04
N ARG A 178 20.74 -2.79 0.04
CA ARG A 178 20.03 -1.63 -0.53
C ARG A 178 18.50 -1.56 -0.30
N SER A 179 18.01 -1.72 0.93
CA SER A 179 16.58 -1.46 1.21
C SER A 179 16.32 0.03 1.49
N GLY A 180 15.76 0.76 0.52
CA GLY A 180 15.27 2.13 0.73
C GLY A 180 14.10 2.23 1.74
N PRO A 181 13.81 3.41 2.29
CA PRO A 181 12.74 3.59 3.28
C PRO A 181 11.35 3.30 2.71
N ALA A 182 10.46 2.80 3.57
CA ALA A 182 9.04 2.68 3.28
C ALA A 182 8.27 3.91 3.73
N ARG A 183 7.33 4.36 2.90
CA ARG A 183 6.58 5.59 3.10
C ARG A 183 5.11 5.29 2.93
N ALA A 184 4.28 5.64 3.89
CA ALA A 184 2.83 5.57 3.75
C ALA A 184 2.31 6.95 3.32
N LYS A 185 1.67 7.00 2.16
CA LYS A 185 1.15 8.23 1.58
C LYS A 185 -0.37 8.18 1.51
N ILE A 186 -0.99 9.29 1.90
CA ILE A 186 -2.39 9.59 1.63
C ILE A 186 -2.44 10.26 0.23
N PRO A 187 -3.25 9.80 -0.72
CA PRO A 187 -3.31 10.43 -2.05
C PRO A 187 -3.92 11.83 -1.94
N GLY A 188 -3.49 12.74 -2.81
CA GLY A 188 -3.98 14.13 -2.80
C GLY A 188 -3.14 15.02 -3.72
N LEU A 189 -1.82 14.81 -3.73
CA LEU A 189 -0.91 15.50 -4.65
C LEU A 189 0.15 14.53 -5.18
N TRP A 190 -0.07 14.02 -6.39
CA TRP A 190 1.00 13.69 -7.32
C TRP A 190 0.77 14.56 -8.56
N PRO A 191 1.62 15.56 -8.86
CA PRO A 191 1.62 16.10 -10.20
C PRO A 191 1.94 14.94 -11.13
N ARG A 192 1.04 14.61 -12.05
CA ARG A 192 1.32 13.71 -13.18
C ARG A 192 2.48 14.30 -14.00
N ARG A 193 3.71 14.14 -13.55
CA ARG A 193 4.90 14.17 -14.39
C ARG A 193 5.45 12.76 -14.37
N GLU A 194 5.20 12.07 -15.49
CA GLU A 194 5.69 10.74 -15.80
C GLU A 194 7.22 10.79 -15.91
N HIS A 195 7.92 10.76 -14.79
CA HIS A 195 9.27 10.22 -14.76
C HIS A 195 9.13 8.73 -14.48
N TYR A 196 9.35 7.92 -15.52
CA TYR A 196 9.39 6.46 -15.46
C TYR A 196 10.55 6.01 -14.55
N ALA A 197 10.35 6.09 -13.24
CA ALA A 197 11.04 5.17 -12.34
C ALA A 197 10.37 3.81 -12.52
N ARG A 198 11.16 2.75 -12.70
CA ARG A 198 10.65 1.36 -12.77
C ARG A 198 9.98 1.02 -11.44
N PHE A 199 8.68 1.25 -11.34
CA PHE A 199 7.89 0.86 -10.19
C PHE A 199 7.43 -0.58 -10.35
N THR A 200 7.74 -1.42 -9.37
CA THR A 200 7.08 -2.73 -9.23
C THR A 200 5.84 -2.54 -8.35
N PHE A 201 4.69 -2.95 -8.86
CA PHE A 201 3.44 -2.97 -8.11
C PHE A 201 3.42 -4.23 -7.25
N TYR A 202 3.31 -4.04 -5.94
CA TYR A 202 3.03 -5.13 -5.03
C TYR A 202 1.60 -4.98 -4.51
N SER A 203 0.75 -5.96 -4.85
CA SER A 203 -0.51 -6.20 -4.15
C SER A 203 -0.31 -7.46 -3.32
N TYR A 204 -0.27 -7.28 -2.01
CA TYR A 204 0.03 -8.36 -1.09
C TYR A 204 -1.25 -9.00 -0.57
N LEU A 205 -1.42 -10.29 -0.85
CA LEU A 205 -2.52 -11.08 -0.29
C LEU A 205 -2.11 -11.65 1.06
N ARG A 206 -2.96 -11.40 2.07
CA ARG A 206 -2.80 -11.92 3.41
C ARG A 206 -3.43 -13.31 3.49
N ARG A 207 -2.68 -14.30 3.98
CA ARG A 207 -3.22 -15.62 4.31
C ARG A 207 -4.27 -15.48 5.43
N PRO A 208 -5.47 -16.05 5.30
CA PRO A 208 -6.37 -16.22 6.44
C PRO A 208 -5.66 -17.08 7.51
N ARG A 209 -5.60 -16.61 8.76
CA ARG A 209 -5.12 -17.46 9.87
C ARG A 209 -6.15 -18.57 10.09
N HIS A 210 -5.82 -19.80 9.71
CA HIS A 210 -6.50 -20.96 10.28
C HIS A 210 -6.08 -21.05 11.75
N ARG A 211 -7.03 -20.75 12.65
CA ARG A 211 -6.94 -21.16 14.05
C ARG A 211 -7.09 -22.68 14.08
N HIS A 212 -5.98 -23.40 14.16
CA HIS A 212 -6.02 -24.73 14.75
C HIS A 212 -5.85 -24.55 16.25
N TRP A 213 -6.97 -24.62 16.95
CA TRP A 213 -7.01 -25.02 18.35
C TRP A 213 -7.22 -26.53 18.38
N ASN A 214 -6.43 -27.18 19.24
CA ASN A 214 -6.30 -28.60 19.58
C ASN A 214 -5.08 -29.29 18.97
#